data_AF-A0A0F2LNK1-F1
#
_entry.id   AF-A0A0F2LNK1-F1
#
_cell.length_a   1.000
_cell.length_b   1.000
_cell.length_c   1.000
_cell.angle_alpha   90.00
_cell.angle_beta   90.00
_cell.angle_gamma   90.00
#
_symmetry.space_group_name_H-M   'P 1'
#
loop_
_entity.id
_entity.type
_entity.pdbx_description
1 polymer ?
#
loop_
_entity_poly.entity_id
_entity_poly.type
_entity_poly.pdbx_seq_one_letter_code
_entity_poly.pdbx_strand_id
1 'polypeptide(L)'
;MNYGVLSLSLLVTLLLAFVMARLKVSPVIAYLLGGFMASTLLGFSFSSPDFSLLNFLALNLLAFEIGASFNISATRELFRRALVIALTEMMFILLLSYFFGIYFLHLDPFLSLFLVLASIDTSTAILYK
;
A
#
# COMPACT_ATOMS: atom_id res chain seq x y z
N MET A 1 14.55 -10.71 15.37
CA MET A 1 13.11 -10.36 15.31
C MET A 1 12.30 -11.12 16.37
N ASN A 2 11.27 -10.52 17.01
CA ASN A 2 10.39 -11.23 17.95
C ASN A 2 9.19 -11.84 17.20
N TYR A 3 9.31 -13.12 16.82
CA TYR A 3 8.30 -13.84 16.05
C TYR A 3 6.97 -14.02 16.79
N GLY A 4 6.98 -14.10 18.12
CA GLY A 4 5.76 -14.19 18.94
C GLY A 4 4.90 -12.95 18.79
N VAL A 5 5.52 -11.77 18.91
CA VAL A 5 4.83 -10.48 18.72
C VAL A 5 4.32 -10.31 17.29
N LEU A 6 5.12 -10.71 16.28
CA LEU A 6 4.70 -10.66 14.88
C LEU A 6 3.47 -11.56 14.63
N SER A 7 3.50 -12.79 15.14
CA SER A 7 2.38 -13.74 14.96
C SER A 7 1.09 -13.25 15.64
N LEU A 8 1.20 -12.67 16.83
CA LEU A 8 0.07 -12.10 17.55
C LEU A 8 -0.49 -10.87 16.81
N SER A 9 0.39 -10.01 16.29
CA SER A 9 0.00 -8.87 15.47
C SER A 9 -0.76 -9.32 14.22
N LEU A 10 -0.25 -10.32 13.50
CA LEU A 10 -0.92 -10.87 12.31
C LEU A 10 -2.29 -11.46 12.66
N LEU A 11 -2.40 -12.19 13.77
CA LEU A 11 -3.66 -12.79 14.21
C LEU A 11 -4.70 -11.72 14.58
N VAL A 12 -4.31 -10.70 15.35
CA VAL A 12 -5.19 -9.58 15.70
C VAL A 12 -5.64 -8.83 14.45
N THR A 13 -4.70 -8.56 13.53
CA THR A 13 -4.99 -7.88 12.26
C THR A 13 -5.95 -8.69 11.40
N LEU A 14 -5.78 -10.01 11.34
CA LEU A 14 -6.67 -10.93 10.62
C LEU A 14 -8.10 -10.91 11.20
N LEU A 15 -8.23 -10.96 12.52
CA LEU A 15 -9.54 -10.91 13.18
C LEU A 15 -10.24 -9.57 12.93
N LEU A 16 -9.51 -8.45 13.03
CA LEU A 16 -10.04 -7.13 12.70
C LEU A 16 -10.47 -7.05 11.24
N ALA A 17 -9.65 -7.53 10.31
CA ALA A 17 -9.97 -7.52 8.89
C ALA A 17 -11.22 -8.37 8.59
N PHE A 18 -11.37 -9.51 9.26
CA PHE A 18 -12.55 -10.35 9.16
C PHE A 18 -13.81 -9.63 9.67
N VAL A 19 -13.74 -8.96 10.82
CA VAL A 19 -14.86 -8.17 11.36
C VAL A 19 -15.21 -7.02 10.41
N MET A 20 -14.22 -6.28 9.90
CA MET A 20 -14.46 -5.19 8.96
C MET A 20 -15.08 -5.66 7.64
N ALA A 21 -14.61 -6.79 7.11
CA ALA A 21 -15.21 -7.42 5.92
C ALA A 21 -16.67 -7.78 6.15
N ARG A 22 -17.04 -8.29 7.34
CA ARG A 22 -18.44 -8.56 7.71
C ARG A 22 -19.28 -7.29 7.78
N LEU A 23 -18.68 -6.17 8.16
CA LEU A 23 -19.32 -4.85 8.22
C LEU A 23 -19.31 -4.10 6.88
N LYS A 24 -18.81 -4.72 5.80
CA LYS A 24 -18.61 -4.09 4.47
C LYS A 24 -17.73 -2.83 4.51
N VAL A 25 -16.83 -2.75 5.48
CA VAL A 25 -15.81 -1.71 5.59
C VAL A 25 -14.53 -2.23 4.93
N SER A 26 -13.79 -1.35 4.25
CA SER A 26 -12.53 -1.73 3.61
C SER A 26 -11.56 -2.36 4.63
N PRO A 27 -11.02 -3.56 4.35
CA PRO A 27 -10.10 -4.25 5.27
C PRO A 27 -8.76 -3.51 5.44
N VAL A 28 -8.47 -2.50 4.61
CA VAL A 28 -7.28 -1.66 4.76
C VAL A 28 -7.22 -0.96 6.11
N ILE A 29 -8.37 -0.53 6.62
CA ILE A 29 -8.43 0.12 7.92
C ILE A 29 -7.94 -0.85 9.01
N ALA A 30 -8.30 -2.13 8.92
CA ALA A 30 -7.82 -3.16 9.83
C ALA A 30 -6.30 -3.38 9.70
N TYR A 31 -5.74 -3.35 8.49
CA TYR A 31 -4.29 -3.48 8.28
C TYR A 31 -3.51 -2.29 8.86
N LEU A 32 -4.02 -1.06 8.67
CA LEU A 32 -3.42 0.16 9.24
C LEU A 32 -3.46 0.13 10.77
N LEU A 33 -4.61 -0.22 11.36
CA LEU A 33 -4.75 -0.39 12.81
C LEU A 33 -3.84 -1.50 13.33
N GLY A 34 -3.73 -2.61 12.61
CA GLY A 34 -2.84 -3.72 12.95
C GLY A 34 -1.37 -3.30 13.04
N GLY A 35 -0.88 -2.56 12.03
CA GLY A 35 0.48 -2.01 12.02
C GLY A 35 0.71 -0.98 13.13
N PHE A 36 -0.28 -0.10 13.37
CA PHE A 36 -0.24 0.87 14.46
C PHE A 36 -0.14 0.17 15.83
N MET A 37 -1.00 -0.81 16.09
CA MET A 37 -1.01 -1.58 17.35
C MET A 37 0.29 -2.38 17.53
N ALA A 38 0.82 -2.97 16.46
CA ALA A 38 2.07 -3.70 16.50
C ALA A 38 3.26 -2.83 16.92
N SER A 39 3.35 -1.62 16.37
CA SER A 39 4.40 -0.66 16.73
C SER A 39 4.19 -0.07 18.13
N THR A 40 2.99 0.47 18.40
CA THR A 40 2.75 1.29 19.59
C THR A 40 2.45 0.49 20.85
N LEU A 41 1.70 -0.60 20.75
CA LEU A 41 1.29 -1.40 21.92
C LEU A 41 2.24 -2.57 22.16
N LEU A 42 2.75 -3.19 21.10
CA LEU A 42 3.62 -4.38 21.21
C LEU A 42 5.10 -4.06 21.04
N GLY A 43 5.46 -2.81 20.72
CA GLY A 43 6.85 -2.38 20.57
C GLY A 43 7.59 -3.05 19.41
N PHE A 44 6.88 -3.52 18.38
CA PHE A 44 7.50 -4.22 17.25
C PHE A 44 8.25 -3.23 16.36
N SER A 45 9.53 -3.51 16.11
CA SER A 45 10.35 -2.69 15.20
C SER A 45 10.28 -3.22 13.77
N PHE A 46 9.71 -2.41 12.89
CA PHE A 46 9.66 -2.66 11.44
C PHE A 46 11.00 -2.36 10.72
N SER A 47 12.01 -1.82 11.42
CA SER A 47 13.31 -1.49 10.83
C SER A 47 14.34 -2.63 10.90
N SER A 48 13.94 -3.82 11.33
CA SER A 48 14.86 -4.97 11.39
C SER A 48 15.14 -5.55 9.99
N PRO A 49 16.39 -6.00 9.71
CA PRO A 49 16.75 -6.64 8.43
C PRO A 49 15.85 -7.84 8.09
N ASP A 50 15.48 -8.63 9.09
CA ASP A 50 14.58 -9.78 8.96
C ASP A 50 13.21 -9.34 8.41
N PHE A 51 12.65 -8.25 8.93
CA PHE A 51 11.37 -7.71 8.46
C PHE A 51 11.50 -7.11 7.06
N SER A 52 12.63 -6.47 6.73
CA SER A 52 12.87 -5.97 5.37
C SER A 52 12.86 -7.08 4.33
N LEU A 53 13.43 -8.25 4.66
CA LEU A 53 13.38 -9.43 3.78
C LEU A 53 11.95 -9.94 3.61
N LEU A 54 11.18 -10.04 4.70
CA LEU A 54 9.77 -10.44 4.64
C LEU A 54 8.93 -9.48 3.82
N ASN A 55 9.15 -8.16 3.99
CA ASN A 55 8.45 -7.14 3.23
C ASN A 55 8.80 -7.22 1.73
N PHE A 56 10.08 -7.39 1.40
CA PHE A 56 10.52 -7.59 0.02
C PHE A 56 9.85 -8.80 -0.61
N LEU A 57 9.81 -9.94 0.11
CA LEU A 57 9.20 -11.16 -0.39
C LEU A 57 7.67 -10.99 -0.56
N ALA A 58 7.00 -10.35 0.38
CA ALA A 58 5.57 -10.07 0.31
C ALA A 58 5.21 -9.19 -0.89
N LEU A 59 5.95 -8.10 -1.13
CA LEU A 59 5.74 -7.20 -2.27
C LEU A 59 5.94 -7.92 -3.61
N ASN A 60 6.98 -8.75 -3.73
CA ASN A 60 7.24 -9.50 -4.96
C ASN A 60 6.19 -10.59 -5.22
N LEU A 61 5.73 -11.30 -4.17
CA LEU A 61 4.67 -12.29 -4.33
C LEU A 61 3.34 -11.64 -4.73
N LEU A 62 3.02 -10.47 -4.16
CA LEU A 62 1.81 -9.72 -4.52
C LEU A 62 1.89 -9.25 -5.98
N ALA A 63 3.02 -8.69 -6.41
CA ALA A 63 3.24 -8.31 -7.80
C ALA A 63 3.15 -9.51 -8.75
N PHE A 64 3.68 -10.67 -8.35
CA PHE A 64 3.56 -11.91 -9.10
C PHE A 64 2.12 -12.40 -9.23
N GLU A 65 1.34 -12.38 -8.14
CA GLU A 65 -0.07 -12.77 -8.14
C GLU A 65 -0.91 -11.86 -9.06
N ILE A 66 -0.70 -10.54 -8.99
CA ILE A 66 -1.33 -9.59 -9.91
C ILE A 66 -0.97 -9.93 -11.36
N GLY A 67 0.30 -10.16 -11.66
CA GLY A 67 0.74 -10.52 -13.01
C GLY A 67 0.18 -11.85 -13.50
N ALA A 68 0.11 -12.86 -12.63
CA ALA A 68 -0.41 -14.19 -12.96
C ALA A 68 -1.94 -14.20 -13.16
N SER A 69 -2.66 -13.36 -12.43
CA SER A 69 -4.12 -13.19 -12.58
C SER A 69 -4.52 -12.39 -13.82
N PHE A 70 -3.57 -11.71 -14.48
CA PHE A 70 -3.84 -10.81 -15.58
C PHE A 70 -4.15 -11.55 -16.90
N ASN A 71 -5.42 -11.53 -17.31
CA ASN A 71 -5.83 -12.07 -18.60
C ASN A 71 -5.63 -11.05 -19.73
N ILE A 72 -4.47 -11.11 -20.39
CA ILE A 72 -4.11 -10.18 -21.46
C ILE A 72 -5.11 -10.15 -22.64
N SER A 73 -5.78 -11.26 -22.92
CA SER A 73 -6.76 -11.35 -24.02
C SER A 73 -8.02 -10.53 -23.74
N ALA A 74 -8.52 -10.53 -22.50
CA ALA A 74 -9.64 -9.71 -22.07
C ALA A 74 -9.25 -8.23 -21.90
N THR A 75 -8.02 -7.97 -21.47
CA THR A 75 -7.57 -6.60 -21.19
C THR A 75 -7.11 -5.84 -22.43
N ARG A 76 -6.73 -6.52 -23.53
CA ARG A 76 -6.24 -5.87 -24.76
C ARG A 76 -7.24 -4.85 -25.33
N GLU A 77 -8.54 -5.13 -25.25
CA GLU A 77 -9.59 -4.25 -25.74
C GLU A 77 -9.74 -2.97 -24.89
N LEU A 78 -9.48 -3.08 -23.59
CA LEU A 78 -9.54 -2.00 -22.61
C LEU A 78 -8.19 -1.31 -22.39
N PHE A 79 -7.09 -1.90 -22.85
CA PHE A 79 -5.73 -1.50 -22.53
C PHE A 79 -5.46 -0.04 -22.85
N ARG A 80 -5.88 0.45 -24.02
CA ARG A 80 -5.66 1.85 -24.40
C ARG A 80 -6.40 2.82 -23.48
N ARG A 81 -7.62 2.47 -23.05
CA ARG A 81 -8.39 3.30 -22.11
C ARG A 81 -7.77 3.25 -20.71
N ALA A 82 -7.42 2.07 -20.23
CA ALA A 82 -6.77 1.88 -18.94
C ALA A 82 -5.42 2.62 -18.87
N LEU A 83 -4.62 2.58 -19.94
CA LEU A 83 -3.35 3.28 -20.01
C LEU A 83 -3.53 4.80 -19.96
N VAL A 84 -4.51 5.34 -20.69
CA VAL A 84 -4.82 6.78 -20.62
C VAL A 84 -5.26 7.17 -19.22
N ILE A 85 -6.13 6.39 -18.58
CA ILE A 85 -6.57 6.64 -17.20
C ILE A 85 -5.38 6.63 -16.26
N ALA A 86 -4.56 5.58 -16.28
CA ALA A 86 -3.40 5.43 -15.41
C ALA A 86 -2.39 6.57 -15.57
N LEU A 87 -2.09 6.97 -16.81
CA LEU A 87 -1.19 8.11 -17.07
C LEU A 87 -1.77 9.44 -16.60
N THR A 88 -3.09 9.62 -16.75
CA THR A 88 -3.78 10.85 -16.32
C THR A 88 -3.80 10.93 -14.79
N GLU A 89 -4.19 9.85 -14.12
CA GLU A 89 -4.15 9.75 -12.65
C GLU A 89 -2.75 9.98 -12.12
N MET A 90 -1.73 9.34 -12.71
CA MET A 90 -0.34 9.55 -12.34
C MET A 90 0.06 11.02 -12.47
N MET A 91 -0.26 11.69 -13.59
CA MET A 91 0.01 13.14 -13.73
C MET A 91 -0.64 13.99 -12.64
N PHE A 92 -1.91 13.70 -12.31
CA PHE A 92 -2.61 14.43 -11.25
C PHE A 92 -1.96 14.21 -9.88
N ILE A 93 -1.63 12.96 -9.54
CA ILE A 93 -0.94 12.64 -8.28
C ILE A 93 0.41 13.35 -8.21
N LEU A 94 1.21 13.31 -9.27
CA LEU A 94 2.51 13.98 -9.32
C LEU A 94 2.38 15.49 -9.04
N LEU A 95 1.45 16.16 -9.74
CA LEU A 95 1.23 17.60 -9.59
C LEU A 95 0.68 17.95 -8.21
N LEU A 96 -0.36 17.25 -7.77
CA LEU A 96 -0.99 17.51 -6.47
C LEU A 96 -0.02 17.27 -5.33
N SER A 97 0.69 16.14 -5.30
CA SER A 97 1.67 15.86 -4.26
C SER A 97 2.78 16.92 -4.25
N TYR A 98 3.32 17.30 -5.41
CA TYR A 98 4.39 18.29 -5.47
C TYR A 98 3.94 19.67 -4.94
N PHE A 99 2.79 20.15 -5.39
CA PHE A 99 2.28 21.45 -4.97
C PHE A 99 1.76 21.45 -3.54
N PHE A 100 1.20 20.33 -3.07
CA PHE A 100 0.82 20.17 -1.68
C PHE A 100 2.04 20.20 -0.76
N GLY A 101 3.12 19.52 -1.15
CA GLY A 101 4.39 19.55 -0.43
C GLY A 101 4.93 20.98 -0.28
N ILE A 102 4.92 21.76 -1.36
CA ILE A 102 5.44 23.14 -1.34
C ILE A 102 4.49 24.11 -0.63
N TYR A 103 3.20 24.12 -0.97
CA TYR A 103 2.29 25.19 -0.54
C TYR A 103 1.56 24.90 0.77
N PHE A 104 1.27 23.63 1.07
CA PHE A 104 0.60 23.27 2.32
C PHE A 104 1.61 22.87 3.40
N LEU A 105 2.56 22.01 3.05
CA LEU A 105 3.54 21.50 4.01
C LEU A 105 4.79 22.38 4.11
N HIS A 106 4.93 23.40 3.24
CA HIS A 106 6.07 24.32 3.23
C HIS A 106 7.42 23.59 3.12
N LEU A 107 7.44 22.47 2.40
CA LEU A 107 8.64 21.68 2.15
C LEU A 107 9.50 22.33 1.06
N ASP A 108 10.82 22.20 1.20
CA ASP A 108 11.73 22.53 0.12
C ASP A 108 11.40 21.72 -1.16
N PRO A 109 11.70 22.26 -2.36
CA PRO A 109 11.40 21.57 -3.62
C PRO A 109 11.93 20.13 -3.69
N PHE A 110 13.13 19.89 -3.15
CA PHE A 110 13.72 18.55 -3.08
C PHE A 110 12.94 17.61 -2.16
N LEU A 111 12.50 18.08 -0.98
CA LEU A 111 11.69 17.29 -0.06
C LEU A 111 10.28 17.03 -0.63
N SER A 112 9.73 17.96 -1.39
CA SER A 112 8.47 17.77 -2.09
C SER A 112 8.55 16.66 -3.15
N LEU A 113 9.69 16.53 -3.86
CA LEU A 113 9.93 15.41 -4.77
C LEU A 113 9.91 14.05 -4.07
N PHE A 114 10.34 13.96 -2.80
CA PHE A 114 10.20 12.73 -2.02
C PHE A 114 8.73 12.39 -1.73
N LEU A 115 7.90 13.39 -1.43
CA LEU A 115 6.46 13.20 -1.23
C LEU A 115 5.80 12.69 -2.52
N VAL A 116 6.22 13.23 -3.67
CA VAL A 116 5.78 12.76 -4.99
C VAL A 116 6.14 11.29 -5.18
N LEU A 117 7.40 10.90 -4.96
CA LEU A 117 7.84 9.51 -5.07
C LEU A 117 7.06 8.55 -4.17
N ALA A 118 6.75 8.98 -2.94
CA ALA A 118 5.95 8.20 -2.01
C ALA A 118 4.47 8.05 -2.44
N SER A 119 3.97 8.96 -3.28
CA SER A 119 2.56 9.01 -3.69
C SER A 119 2.28 8.27 -5.01
N ILE A 120 3.30 8.01 -5.84
CA ILE A 120 3.14 7.37 -7.16
C ILE A 120 2.62 5.93 -7.04
N ASP A 121 2.91 5.25 -5.94
CA ASP A 121 2.51 3.86 -5.74
C ASP A 121 1.02 3.74 -5.39
N THR A 122 0.18 3.63 -6.44
CA THR A 122 -1.24 3.36 -6.30
C THR A 122 -1.48 1.85 -6.19
N SER A 123 -1.64 1.37 -4.96
CA SER A 123 -2.02 -0.02 -4.71
C SER A 123 -3.50 -0.25 -5.04
N THR A 124 -3.80 -0.58 -6.31
CA THR A 124 -5.14 -1.02 -6.74
C THR A 124 -5.54 -2.38 -6.16
N ALA A 125 -4.59 -3.13 -5.59
CA ALA A 125 -4.83 -4.38 -4.87
C ALA A 125 -5.83 -4.23 -3.70
N ILE A 126 -5.91 -3.03 -3.14
CA ILE A 126 -6.90 -2.65 -2.12
C ILE A 126 -8.32 -2.67 -2.68
N LEU A 127 -8.49 -2.26 -3.93
CA LEU A 127 -9.78 -2.17 -4.63
C LEU A 127 -10.18 -3.50 -5.29
N TYR A 128 -9.24 -4.43 -5.47
CA TYR A 128 -9.43 -5.69 -6.18
C TYR A 128 -10.18 -6.77 -5.36
N LYS A 129 -10.63 -6.46 -4.13
CA LYS A 129 -11.38 -7.37 -3.24
C LYS A 129 -12.86 -7.04 -3.17
#